data_AF-A0A0H1BBZ7-F1
#
_entry.id   AF-A0A0H1BBZ7-F1
#
_cell.length_a   1.000
_cell.length_b   1.000
_cell.length_c   1.000
_cell.angle_alpha   90.00
_cell.angle_beta   90.00
_cell.angle_gamma   90.00
#
_symmetry.space_group_name_H-M   'P 1'
#
loop_
_entity.id
_entity.type
_entity.pdbx_description
1 polymer ?
#
loop_
_entity_poly.entity_id
_entity_poly.type
_entity_poly.pdbx_seq_one_letter_code
_entity_poly.pdbx_strand_id
1 'polypeptide(L)'
;MIGLGAGFAAISLRNFAKTTRKNPVPNTHFWSACANILNVPAGEVQDTHLLVLSALLRHSAVRIVGFWGDVGLALLRRAVVEFPAGLGERKKGAARAGVEILRDLFIRERCILL
;
A
#
# COMPACT_ATOMS: atom_id res chain seq x y z
N MET A 1 7.64 13.25 -1.94
CA MET A 1 7.09 12.10 -1.18
C MET A 1 6.78 10.88 -2.05
N ILE A 2 6.13 11.02 -3.22
CA ILE A 2 5.78 9.88 -4.10
C ILE A 2 7.00 9.02 -4.47
N GLY A 3 8.09 9.63 -4.95
CA GLY A 3 9.30 8.89 -5.33
C GLY A 3 9.93 8.11 -4.17
N LEU A 4 9.89 8.65 -2.95
CA LEU A 4 10.38 7.95 -1.77
C LEU A 4 9.50 6.76 -1.39
N GLY A 5 8.17 6.90 -1.46
CA GLY A 5 7.24 5.78 -1.23
C GLY A 5 7.45 4.65 -2.23
N ALA A 6 7.51 4.98 -3.53
CA ALA A 6 7.75 4.00 -4.58
C ALA A 6 9.14 3.35 -4.45
N GLY A 7 10.18 4.14 -4.17
CA GLY A 7 11.54 3.64 -3.95
C GLY A 7 11.64 2.72 -2.75
N PHE A 8 11.01 3.09 -1.62
CA PHE A 8 10.94 2.27 -0.43
C PHE A 8 10.24 0.94 -0.70
N ALA A 9 9.11 0.93 -1.42
CA ALA A 9 8.44 -0.30 -1.84
C ALA A 9 9.31 -1.15 -2.78
N ALA A 10 10.09 -0.52 -3.65
CA ALA A 10 10.99 -1.22 -4.56
C ALA A 10 12.11 -1.98 -3.82
N ILE A 11 12.65 -1.42 -2.73
CA ILE A 11 13.71 -2.07 -1.94
C ILE A 11 13.16 -3.07 -0.91
N SER A 12 12.07 -2.75 -0.23
CA SER A 12 11.52 -3.58 0.86
C SER A 12 10.74 -4.80 0.38
N LEU A 13 10.24 -4.80 -0.86
CA LEU A 13 9.54 -5.95 -1.48
C LEU A 13 10.44 -6.73 -2.46
N ARG A 14 11.77 -6.71 -2.27
CA ARG A 14 12.68 -7.55 -3.06
C ARG A 14 12.62 -8.99 -2.57
N ASN A 15 12.53 -9.94 -3.51
CA ASN A 15 12.55 -11.36 -3.18
C ASN A 15 14.00 -11.89 -3.16
N PHE A 16 14.46 -12.30 -1.97
CA PHE A 16 15.79 -12.90 -1.77
C PHE A 16 15.75 -14.44 -1.63
N ALA A 17 14.59 -15.09 -1.80
CA ALA A 17 14.45 -16.54 -1.60
C ALA A 17 15.30 -17.40 -2.55
N LYS A 18 15.76 -16.84 -3.69
CA LYS A 18 16.59 -17.53 -4.68
C LYS A 18 18.09 -17.19 -4.56
N THR A 19 18.53 -16.56 -3.47
CA THR A 19 19.94 -16.20 -3.26
C THR A 19 20.37 -16.56 -1.84
N THR A 20 21.67 -16.82 -1.66
CA THR A 20 22.29 -17.04 -0.34
C THR A 20 22.44 -15.74 0.47
N ARG A 21 22.21 -14.58 -0.14
CA ARG A 21 22.29 -13.27 0.52
C ARG A 21 21.08 -13.03 1.40
N LYS A 22 21.30 -12.49 2.60
CA LYS A 22 20.22 -12.02 3.48
C LYS A 22 19.60 -10.75 2.90
N ASN A 23 18.28 -10.61 3.02
CA ASN A 23 17.60 -9.37 2.63
C ASN A 23 17.99 -8.25 3.62
N PRO A 24 18.67 -7.17 3.17
CA PRO A 24 19.08 -6.07 4.05
C PRO A 24 17.90 -5.20 4.51
N VAL A 25 16.78 -5.24 3.79
CA VAL A 25 15.54 -4.53 4.15
C VAL A 25 14.39 -5.55 4.08
N PRO A 26 14.21 -6.36 5.14
CA PRO A 26 13.17 -7.38 5.19
C PRO A 26 11.78 -6.81 4.87
N ASN A 27 10.95 -7.65 4.26
CA ASN A 27 9.61 -7.27 3.80
C ASN A 27 8.68 -6.83 4.94
N THR A 28 9.00 -7.19 6.18
CA THR A 28 8.32 -6.70 7.39
C THR A 28 8.36 -5.18 7.50
N HIS A 29 9.39 -4.50 7.00
CA HIS A 29 9.43 -3.05 6.98
C HIS A 29 8.36 -2.43 6.07
N PHE A 30 8.08 -3.07 4.92
CA PHE A 30 6.98 -2.65 4.06
C PHE A 30 5.63 -2.77 4.78
N TRP A 31 5.44 -3.92 5.44
CA TRP A 31 4.22 -4.20 6.21
C TRP A 31 4.02 -3.15 7.31
N SER A 32 5.05 -2.91 8.13
CA SER A 32 4.99 -1.91 9.20
C SER A 32 4.74 -0.50 8.67
N ALA A 33 5.34 -0.11 7.53
CA ALA A 33 5.08 1.20 6.93
C ALA A 33 3.60 1.36 6.52
N CYS A 34 3.01 0.33 5.92
CA CYS A 34 1.58 0.34 5.60
C CYS A 34 0.73 0.38 6.88
N ALA A 35 1.03 -0.47 7.86
CA ALA A 35 0.29 -0.53 9.12
C ALA A 35 0.33 0.81 9.87
N ASN A 36 1.48 1.47 9.92
CA ASN A 36 1.64 2.78 10.55
C ASN A 36 0.74 3.83 9.90
N ILE A 37 0.62 3.84 8.57
CA ILE A 37 -0.28 4.77 7.86
C ILE A 37 -1.75 4.41 8.07
N LEU A 38 -2.10 3.14 7.94
CA LEU A 38 -3.50 2.66 7.99
C LEU A 38 -4.11 2.71 9.39
N ASN A 39 -3.29 2.88 10.42
CA ASN A 39 -3.74 2.99 11.81
C ASN A 39 -3.68 4.42 12.36
N VAL A 40 -3.34 5.43 11.54
CA VAL A 40 -3.46 6.84 11.93
C VAL A 40 -4.94 7.16 12.20
N PRO A 41 -5.28 7.81 13.34
CA PRO A 41 -6.65 8.23 13.61
C PRO A 41 -7.21 9.10 12.47
N ALA A 42 -8.47 8.89 12.07
CA ALA A 42 -9.05 9.54 10.89
C ALA A 42 -8.93 11.09 10.91
N GLY A 43 -9.00 11.72 12.09
CA GLY A 43 -8.84 13.15 12.26
C GLY A 43 -7.40 13.67 12.08
N GLU A 44 -6.41 12.79 12.14
CA GLU A 44 -4.98 13.10 12.02
C GLU A 44 -4.40 12.70 10.65
N VAL A 45 -5.19 12.00 9.81
CA VAL A 45 -4.75 11.62 8.48
C VAL A 45 -4.47 12.87 7.66
N GLN A 46 -3.30 12.91 7.01
CA GLN A 46 -2.84 14.02 6.18
C GLN A 46 -2.73 13.59 4.73
N ASP A 47 -2.76 14.53 3.80
CA ASP A 47 -2.69 14.23 2.36
C ASP A 47 -1.36 13.55 2.00
N THR A 48 -0.29 13.87 2.71
CA THR A 48 1.00 13.20 2.61
C THR A 48 0.90 11.70 2.91
N HIS A 49 0.12 11.29 3.91
CA HIS A 49 -0.09 9.87 4.23
C HIS A 49 -0.74 9.14 3.03
N LEU A 50 -1.74 9.75 2.41
CA LEU A 50 -2.46 9.20 1.25
C LEU A 50 -1.58 9.15 0.00
N LEU A 51 -0.79 10.20 -0.25
CA LEU A 51 0.16 10.24 -1.37
C LEU A 51 1.24 9.16 -1.23
N VAL A 52 1.78 8.96 -0.02
CA VAL A 52 2.77 7.91 0.24
C VAL A 52 2.13 6.53 0.14
N LEU A 53 0.92 6.32 0.69
CA LEU A 53 0.19 5.06 0.57
C LEU A 53 -0.07 4.69 -0.89
N SER A 54 -0.57 5.65 -1.70
CA SER A 54 -0.78 5.41 -3.13
C SER A 54 0.53 5.01 -3.82
N ALA A 55 1.64 5.69 -3.52
CA ALA A 55 2.96 5.39 -4.10
C ALA A 55 3.51 4.02 -3.65
N LEU A 56 3.27 3.61 -2.40
CA LEU A 56 3.67 2.30 -1.89
C LEU A 56 2.94 1.16 -2.63
N LEU A 57 1.66 1.34 -2.95
CA LEU A 57 0.79 0.27 -3.43
C LEU A 57 0.72 0.15 -4.96
N ARG A 58 0.81 1.26 -5.71
CA ARG A 58 0.52 1.33 -7.15
C ARG A 58 1.19 0.23 -8.00
N HIS A 59 2.44 -0.12 -7.70
CA HIS A 59 3.21 -1.15 -8.43
C HIS A 59 3.64 -2.33 -7.54
N SER A 60 2.95 -2.52 -6.42
CA SER A 60 3.36 -3.47 -5.39
C SER A 60 2.36 -4.59 -5.16
N ALA A 61 1.11 -4.46 -5.64
CA ALA A 61 0.02 -5.40 -5.36
C ALA A 61 0.38 -6.88 -5.61
N VAL A 62 0.95 -7.21 -6.77
CA VAL A 62 1.37 -8.59 -7.10
C VAL A 62 2.45 -9.10 -6.13
N ARG A 63 3.39 -8.24 -5.73
CA ARG A 63 4.44 -8.61 -4.76
C ARG A 63 3.86 -8.79 -3.36
N ILE A 64 2.92 -7.94 -2.96
CA ILE A 64 2.22 -8.04 -1.67
C ILE A 64 1.50 -9.39 -1.58
N VAL A 65 0.69 -9.73 -2.59
CA VAL A 65 0.00 -11.03 -2.64
C VAL A 65 1.01 -12.17 -2.73
N GLY A 66 2.09 -12.03 -3.49
CA GLY A 66 3.14 -13.05 -3.59
C GLY A 66 3.88 -13.35 -2.28
N PHE A 67 4.01 -12.37 -1.38
CA PHE A 67 4.67 -12.57 -0.08
C PHE A 67 3.72 -12.98 1.04
N TRP A 68 2.47 -12.50 1.02
CA TRP A 68 1.53 -12.66 2.15
C TRP A 68 0.20 -13.35 1.79
N GLY A 69 -0.01 -13.77 0.54
CA GLY A 69 -1.22 -14.45 0.10
C GLY A 69 -2.49 -13.68 0.46
N ASP A 70 -3.45 -14.37 1.09
CA ASP A 70 -4.74 -13.83 1.50
C ASP A 70 -4.62 -12.66 2.50
N VAL A 71 -3.61 -12.69 3.37
CA VAL A 71 -3.35 -11.60 4.32
C VAL A 71 -2.84 -10.35 3.58
N GLY A 72 -2.12 -10.54 2.48
CA GLY A 72 -1.75 -9.47 1.56
C GLY A 72 -2.98 -8.89 0.83
N LEU A 73 -3.94 -9.73 0.47
CA LEU A 73 -5.21 -9.29 -0.12
C LEU A 73 -6.03 -8.44 0.87
N ALA A 74 -6.12 -8.89 2.12
CA ALA A 74 -6.77 -8.15 3.19
C ALA A 74 -6.11 -6.78 3.43
N LEU A 75 -4.78 -6.71 3.39
CA LEU A 75 -4.04 -5.44 3.46
C LEU A 75 -4.44 -4.50 2.31
N LEU A 76 -4.47 -5.00 1.08
CA LEU A 76 -4.84 -4.20 -0.09
C LEU A 76 -6.27 -3.67 0.03
N ARG A 77 -7.22 -4.54 0.42
CA ARG A 77 -8.63 -4.15 0.62
C ARG A 77 -8.76 -3.09 1.71
N ARG A 78 -8.12 -3.31 2.87
CA ARG A 78 -8.09 -2.33 3.96
C ARG A 78 -7.55 -0.99 3.46
N ALA A 79 -6.50 -1.00 2.65
CA ALA A 79 -5.83 0.22 2.23
C ALA A 79 -6.58 1.03 1.17
N VAL A 80 -7.23 0.39 0.19
CA VAL A 80 -7.85 1.10 -0.94
C VAL A 80 -9.37 1.22 -0.83
N VAL A 81 -10.01 0.43 0.03
CA VAL A 81 -11.48 0.44 0.21
C VAL A 81 -11.85 0.97 1.60
N GLU A 82 -11.44 0.27 2.65
CA GLU A 82 -11.94 0.53 4.01
C GLU A 82 -11.34 1.81 4.59
N PHE A 83 -10.04 2.01 4.42
CA PHE A 83 -9.33 3.17 4.97
C PHE A 83 -9.83 4.49 4.37
N PRO A 84 -9.91 4.68 3.03
CA PRO A 84 -10.48 5.91 2.45
C PRO A 84 -11.94 6.13 2.84
N ALA A 85 -12.76 5.08 2.90
CA ALA A 85 -14.16 5.16 3.32
C ALA A 85 -14.28 5.64 4.78
N GLY A 86 -13.36 5.21 5.66
CA GLY A 86 -13.33 5.60 7.07
C GLY A 86 -12.92 7.06 7.35
N LEU A 87 -12.36 7.79 6.37
CA LEU A 87 -11.95 9.19 6.57
C LEU A 87 -13.11 10.19 6.54
N GLY A 88 -14.30 9.75 6.13
CA GLY A 88 -15.50 10.57 6.01
C GLY A 88 -15.40 11.68 4.95
N GLU A 89 -16.45 12.50 4.85
CA GLU A 89 -16.63 13.47 3.78
C GLU A 89 -15.70 14.68 3.86
N ARG A 90 -15.10 14.95 5.03
CA ARG A 90 -14.19 16.09 5.24
C ARG A 90 -12.87 15.96 4.49
N LYS A 91 -12.51 14.74 4.08
CA LYS A 91 -11.22 14.39 3.43
C LYS A 91 -11.37 14.16 1.92
N LYS A 92 -12.27 14.89 1.26
CA LYS A 92 -12.37 14.88 -0.21
C LYS A 92 -11.19 15.65 -0.79
N GLY A 93 -10.43 15.00 -1.68
CA GLY A 93 -9.28 15.61 -2.33
C GLY A 93 -8.56 14.66 -3.27
N ALA A 94 -7.68 15.21 -4.10
CA ALA A 94 -6.93 14.46 -5.11
C ALA A 94 -6.07 13.33 -4.49
N ALA A 95 -5.52 13.54 -3.29
CA ALA A 95 -4.72 12.55 -2.59
C ALA A 95 -5.54 11.29 -2.22
N ARG A 96 -6.78 11.48 -1.74
CA ARG A 96 -7.71 10.38 -1.44
C ARG A 96 -8.14 9.66 -2.71
N ALA A 97 -8.54 10.41 -3.75
CA ALA A 97 -8.92 9.85 -5.04
C ALA A 97 -7.79 9.00 -5.65
N GLY A 98 -6.54 9.42 -5.46
CA GLY A 98 -5.36 8.68 -5.90
C GLY A 98 -5.13 7.33 -5.19
N VAL A 99 -5.72 7.11 -4.02
CA VAL A 99 -5.72 5.81 -3.34
C VAL A 99 -6.92 4.97 -3.81
N GLU A 100 -8.11 5.57 -3.89
CA GLU A 100 -9.35 4.89 -4.29
C GLU A 100 -9.26 4.33 -5.72
N ILE A 101 -8.65 5.07 -6.66
CA ILE A 101 -8.47 4.62 -8.05
C ILE A 101 -7.60 3.36 -8.19
N LEU A 102 -6.77 3.06 -7.18
CA LEU A 102 -5.95 1.85 -7.18
C LEU A 102 -6.80 0.59 -7.12
N ARG A 103 -8.02 0.65 -6.57
CA ARG A 103 -8.95 -0.46 -6.60
C ARG A 103 -9.25 -0.90 -8.03
N ASP A 104 -9.63 0.05 -8.89
CA ASP A 104 -9.93 -0.23 -10.29
C ASP A 104 -8.70 -0.75 -11.04
N LEU A 105 -7.52 -0.18 -10.74
CA LEU A 105 -6.26 -0.65 -11.30
C LEU A 105 -5.97 -2.11 -10.90
N PHE A 106 -6.18 -2.48 -9.63
CA PHE A 106 -5.93 -3.85 -9.15
C PHE A 106 -6.91 -4.86 -9.74
N ILE A 107 -8.18 -4.49 -9.91
CA ILE A 107 -9.19 -5.34 -10.53
C ILE A 107 -8.88 -5.51 -12.02
N ARG A 108 -8.69 -4.41 -12.76
CA ARG A 108 -8.56 -4.43 -14.23
C ARG A 108 -7.23 -4.98 -14.71
N GLU A 109 -6.13 -4.53 -14.13
CA GLU A 109 -4.79 -4.85 -14.65
C GLU A 109 -4.18 -6.09 -13.99
N ARG A 110 -4.58 -6.41 -12.76
CA ARG A 110 -3.94 -7.46 -11.95
C ARG A 110 -4.87 -8.62 -11.61
N CYS A 111 -6.16 -8.54 -11.97
CA CYS A 111 -7.18 -9.53 -11.60
C CYS A 111 -7.23 -9.81 -10.09
N ILE A 112 -6.90 -8.80 -9.27
CA ILE A 112 -6.96 -8.88 -7.82
C ILE A 112 -8.32 -8.34 -7.40
N LEU A 113 -9.19 -9.23 -6.91
CA LEU A 113 -10.54 -8.88 -6.47
C LEU A 113 -10.49 -8.34 -5.03
N LEU A 114 -10.91 -7.08 -4.86
CA LEU A 114 -10.87 -6.35 -3.59
C LEU A 114 -12.23 -5.84 -3.16
#